data_AF-A0A2S2DFW6-F1
#
_entry.id   AF-A0A2S2DFW6-F1
#
_cell.length_a   1.000
_cell.length_b   1.000
_cell.length_c   1.000
_cell.angle_alpha   90.00
_cell.angle_beta   90.00
_cell.angle_gamma   90.00
#
_symmetry.space_group_name_H-M   'P 1'
#
loop_
_entity.id
_entity.type
_entity.pdbx_description
1 polymer ?
#
loop_
_entity_poly.entity_id
_entity_poly.type
_entity_poly.pdbx_seq_one_letter_code
_entity_poly.pdbx_strand_id
1 'polypeptide(L)'
;MAKAHKIVLGKRPESFEKEITFQMLDGSTGCMKVEYLYRTRKEYAEFADALQAAVTARAEKESARYKAAADAGEPLPDFRQADLVAHQVSVNVDSIMKSVKGWNLDIPFDREAVEQLVDELPAAVAAIISSYREAITEGRLGNS
;
A
#
# COMPACT_ATOMS: atom_id res chain seq x y z
N MET A 1 -14.08 -5.10 -24.22
CA MET A 1 -12.99 -5.21 -25.22
C MET A 1 -12.10 -3.98 -25.07
N ALA A 2 -10.89 -4.11 -24.52
CA ALA A 2 -9.95 -3.00 -24.49
C ALA A 2 -9.53 -2.65 -25.93
N LYS A 3 -9.61 -1.38 -26.32
CA LYS A 3 -9.19 -0.95 -27.66
C LYS A 3 -7.66 -1.07 -27.77
N ALA A 4 -7.19 -1.96 -28.65
CA ALA A 4 -5.78 -2.07 -28.97
C ALA A 4 -5.33 -0.82 -29.73
N HIS A 5 -4.31 -0.13 -29.22
CA HIS A 5 -3.69 1.02 -29.88
C HIS A 5 -2.21 0.73 -30.10
N LYS A 6 -1.66 1.26 -31.19
CA LYS A 6 -0.21 1.21 -31.44
C LYS A 6 0.50 1.96 -30.31
N ILE A 7 1.48 1.30 -29.68
CA ILE A 7 2.27 1.93 -28.61
C ILE A 7 3.08 3.11 -29.16
N VAL A 8 3.19 4.18 -28.38
CA VAL A 8 4.03 5.35 -28.67
C VAL A 8 4.99 5.53 -27.51
N LEU A 9 6.27 5.26 -27.74
CA LEU A 9 7.31 5.47 -26.72
C LEU A 9 7.37 6.97 -26.36
N GLY A 10 7.42 7.27 -25.05
CA GLY A 10 7.43 8.64 -24.53
C GLY A 10 6.04 9.22 -24.21
N LYS A 11 4.93 8.59 -24.63
CA LYS A 11 3.59 8.94 -24.18
C LYS A 11 3.12 7.95 -23.12
N ARG A 12 3.28 8.32 -21.85
CA ARG A 12 2.78 7.55 -20.69
C ARG A 12 1.55 8.23 -20.09
N PRO A 13 0.55 7.47 -19.63
CA PRO A 13 -0.53 8.03 -18.83
C PRO A 13 0.02 8.47 -17.47
N GLU A 14 -0.65 9.44 -16.83
CA GLU A 14 -0.33 9.86 -15.45
C GLU A 14 -0.89 8.87 -14.42
N SER A 15 -2.05 8.30 -14.71
CA SER A 15 -2.75 7.36 -13.86
C SER A 15 -3.51 6.32 -14.69
N PHE A 16 -3.95 5.25 -14.03
CA PHE A 16 -4.79 4.24 -14.63
C PHE A 16 -5.78 3.70 -13.60
N GLU A 17 -6.99 3.38 -14.06
CA GLU A 17 -8.03 2.82 -13.21
C GLU A 17 -8.00 1.29 -13.24
N LYS A 18 -8.30 0.67 -12.09
CA LYS A 18 -8.50 -0.77 -12.00
C LYS A 18 -9.60 -1.10 -10.99
N GLU A 19 -10.44 -2.04 -11.37
CA GLU A 19 -11.49 -2.58 -10.52
C GLU A 19 -10.92 -3.76 -9.73
N ILE A 20 -10.97 -3.66 -8.41
CA ILE A 20 -10.51 -4.70 -7.49
C ILE A 20 -11.70 -5.35 -6.82
N THR A 21 -11.57 -6.66 -6.57
CA THR A 21 -12.57 -7.45 -5.85
C THR A 21 -11.86 -8.19 -4.72
N PHE A 22 -12.52 -8.28 -3.57
CA PHE A 22 -11.98 -8.95 -2.39
C PHE A 22 -13.11 -9.59 -1.58
N GLN A 23 -12.78 -10.62 -0.82
CA GLN A 23 -13.75 -11.28 0.06
C GLN A 23 -13.86 -10.50 1.38
N MET A 24 -15.09 -10.23 1.79
CA MET A 24 -15.39 -9.58 3.06
C MET A 24 -15.61 -10.63 4.16
N LEU A 25 -15.47 -10.20 5.41
CA LEU A 25 -15.62 -11.09 6.58
C LEU A 25 -17.07 -11.57 6.79
N ASP A 26 -18.04 -10.87 6.19
CA ASP A 26 -19.45 -11.26 6.17
C ASP A 26 -19.77 -12.33 5.10
N GLY A 27 -18.77 -12.77 4.34
CA GLY A 27 -18.90 -13.74 3.24
C GLY A 27 -19.38 -13.13 1.92
N SER A 28 -19.59 -11.82 1.87
CA SER A 28 -19.88 -11.10 0.64
C SER A 28 -18.60 -10.78 -0.14
N THR A 29 -18.75 -10.42 -1.42
CA THR A 29 -17.64 -9.94 -2.25
C THR A 29 -17.72 -8.42 -2.33
N GLY A 30 -16.71 -7.75 -1.79
CA GLY A 30 -16.53 -6.31 -1.95
C GLY A 30 -15.91 -5.99 -3.31
N CYS A 31 -16.34 -4.90 -3.93
CA CYS A 31 -15.73 -4.37 -5.14
C CYS A 31 -15.52 -2.86 -5.04
N MET A 32 -14.41 -2.38 -5.61
CA MET A 32 -14.15 -0.95 -5.73
C MET A 32 -13.26 -0.65 -6.95
N LYS A 33 -13.36 0.56 -7.46
CA LYS A 33 -12.48 1.09 -8.50
C LYS A 33 -11.45 2.00 -7.87
N VAL A 34 -10.20 1.77 -8.22
CA VAL A 34 -9.04 2.50 -7.70
C VAL A 34 -8.31 3.13 -8.87
N GLU A 35 -8.06 4.43 -8.79
CA GLU A 35 -7.18 5.15 -9.70
C GLU A 35 -5.75 5.10 -9.14
N TYR A 36 -4.86 4.42 -9.84
CA TYR A 36 -3.45 4.29 -9.46
C TYR A 36 -2.56 5.28 -10.17
N LEU A 37 -1.48 5.70 -9.51
CA LEU A 37 -0.40 6.49 -10.11
C LEU A 37 0.46 5.63 -11.04
N TYR A 38 0.62 6.05 -12.28
CA TYR A 38 1.48 5.34 -13.22
C TYR A 38 2.96 5.53 -12.86
N ARG A 39 3.71 4.43 -12.85
CA ARG A 39 5.17 4.41 -12.70
C ARG A 39 5.79 3.55 -13.79
N THR A 40 6.95 3.97 -14.29
CA THR A 40 7.81 3.09 -15.08
C THR A 40 8.42 2.02 -14.18
N ARG A 41 8.97 0.96 -14.78
CA ARG A 41 9.65 -0.10 -14.04
C ARG A 41 10.79 0.42 -13.14
N LYS A 42 11.50 1.47 -13.57
CA LYS A 42 12.57 2.10 -12.78
C LYS A 42 12.00 2.92 -11.62
N GLU A 43 11.02 3.78 -11.88
CA GLU A 43 10.35 4.57 -10.84
C GLU A 43 9.66 3.68 -9.80
N TYR A 44 9.15 2.50 -10.21
CA TYR A 44 8.61 1.51 -9.28
C TYR A 44 9.68 0.86 -8.41
N ALA A 45 10.86 0.56 -8.96
CA ALA A 45 11.98 0.06 -8.16
C ALA A 45 12.43 1.10 -7.13
N GLU A 46 12.59 2.35 -7.52
CA GLU A 46 12.92 3.46 -6.61
C GLU A 46 11.83 3.65 -5.53
N PHE A 47 10.56 3.51 -5.91
CA PHE A 47 9.45 3.52 -4.97
C PHE A 47 9.52 2.36 -3.96
N ALA A 48 9.80 1.14 -4.43
CA ALA A 48 9.94 -0.02 -3.56
C ALA A 48 11.13 0.13 -2.60
N ASP A 49 12.27 0.63 -3.09
CA ASP A 49 13.45 0.94 -2.26
C ASP A 49 13.12 2.00 -1.22
N ALA A 50 12.37 3.04 -1.58
CA ALA A 50 11.94 4.09 -0.64
C ALA A 50 10.98 3.57 0.44
N LEU A 51 10.06 2.65 0.09
CA LEU A 51 9.21 1.98 1.08
C LEU A 51 10.05 1.10 2.02
N GLN A 52 10.97 0.31 1.47
CA GLN A 52 11.84 -0.56 2.26
C GLN A 52 12.73 0.26 3.20
N ALA A 53 13.32 1.36 2.72
CA ALA A 53 14.14 2.26 3.53
C ALA A 53 13.34 2.88 4.68
N ALA A 54 12.07 3.24 4.45
CA ALA A 54 11.20 3.75 5.51
C ALA A 54 10.90 2.70 6.59
N VAL A 55 10.67 1.44 6.19
CA VAL A 55 10.50 0.32 7.12
C VAL A 55 11.78 0.06 7.91
N THR A 56 12.92 -0.02 7.25
CA THR A 56 14.22 -0.24 7.89
C THR A 56 14.54 0.89 8.88
N ALA A 57 14.36 2.15 8.50
CA ALA A 57 14.63 3.29 9.38
C ALA A 57 13.73 3.30 10.64
N ARG A 58 12.49 2.81 10.54
CA ARG A 58 11.60 2.63 11.70
C ARG A 58 12.10 1.49 12.59
N ALA A 59 12.47 0.34 12.02
CA ALA A 59 13.03 -0.79 12.75
C ALA A 59 14.35 -0.44 13.46
N GLU A 60 15.21 0.36 12.82
CA GLU A 60 16.45 0.86 13.42
C GLU A 60 16.18 1.79 14.61
N LYS A 61 15.20 2.70 14.50
CA LYS A 61 14.79 3.56 15.62
C LYS A 61 14.27 2.75 16.80
N GLU A 62 13.48 1.72 16.52
CA GLU A 62 12.97 0.82 17.54
C GLU A 62 14.11 0.05 18.20
N SER A 63 14.99 -0.57 17.41
CA SER A 63 16.20 -1.25 17.90
C SER A 63 17.09 -0.33 18.75
N ALA A 64 17.27 0.93 18.34
CA ALA A 64 18.00 1.93 19.11
C ALA A 64 17.33 2.24 20.46
N ARG A 65 16.00 2.24 20.52
CA ARG A 65 15.25 2.41 21.79
C ARG A 65 15.50 1.25 22.74
N TYR A 66 15.46 0.01 22.25
CA TYR A 66 15.78 -1.18 23.06
C TYR A 66 17.23 -1.15 23.55
N LYS A 67 18.17 -0.79 22.66
CA LYS A 67 19.59 -0.67 23.02
C LYS A 67 19.83 0.41 24.08
N ALA A 68 19.20 1.57 23.95
CA ALA A 68 19.31 2.65 24.93
C ALA A 68 18.78 2.25 26.32
N ALA A 69 17.65 1.54 26.38
CA ALA A 69 17.11 1.01 27.63
C ALA A 69 18.07 0.00 28.28
N ALA A 70 18.64 -0.91 27.47
CA ALA A 70 19.63 -1.88 27.93
C ALA A 70 20.90 -1.21 28.48
N ASP A 71 21.44 -0.21 27.75
CA ASP A 71 22.66 0.51 28.14
C ASP A 71 22.44 1.36 29.42
N ALA A 72 21.21 1.86 29.63
CA ALA A 72 20.82 2.61 30.83
C ALA A 72 20.49 1.72 32.05
N GLY A 73 20.44 0.39 31.87
CA GLY A 73 19.97 -0.54 32.91
C GLY A 73 18.48 -0.39 33.24
N GLU A 74 17.70 0.23 32.34
CA GLU A 74 16.26 0.38 32.46
C GLU A 74 15.54 -0.91 32.03
N PRO A 75 14.30 -1.15 32.50
CA PRO A 75 13.49 -2.24 32.00
C PRO A 75 13.34 -2.15 30.48
N LEU A 76 13.57 -3.26 29.77
CA LEU A 76 13.34 -3.32 28.34
C LEU A 76 11.87 -2.97 28.04
N PRO A 77 11.59 -2.20 26.98
CA PRO A 77 10.22 -1.96 26.54
C PRO A 77 9.48 -3.29 26.33
N ASP A 78 8.24 -3.37 26.82
CA ASP A 78 7.40 -4.54 26.58
C ASP A 78 7.07 -4.67 25.08
N PHE A 79 7.25 -5.87 24.54
CA PHE A 79 6.80 -6.19 23.19
C PHE A 79 5.27 -6.37 23.18
N ARG A 80 4.56 -5.50 22.48
CA ARG A 80 3.09 -5.58 22.38
C ARG A 80 2.66 -5.85 20.96
N GLN A 81 1.77 -6.83 20.79
CA GLN A 81 1.15 -7.13 19.49
C GLN A 81 0.45 -5.89 18.89
N ALA A 82 -0.13 -5.03 19.72
CA ALA A 82 -0.77 -3.79 19.29
C ALA A 82 0.21 -2.83 18.59
N ASP A 83 1.46 -2.76 19.06
CA ASP A 83 2.48 -1.88 18.47
C ASP A 83 2.91 -2.39 17.10
N LEU A 84 3.01 -3.72 16.94
CA LEU A 84 3.25 -4.34 15.63
C LEU A 84 2.14 -4.05 14.62
N VAL A 85 0.87 -4.17 15.06
CA VAL A 85 -0.28 -3.91 14.20
C VAL A 85 -0.30 -2.43 13.81
N ALA A 86 -0.12 -1.51 14.76
CA ALA A 86 -0.05 -0.07 14.48
C ALA A 86 1.07 0.27 13.47
N HIS A 87 2.22 -0.38 13.58
CA HIS A 87 3.29 -0.25 12.60
C HIS A 87 2.87 -0.73 11.21
N GLN A 88 2.26 -1.91 11.11
CA GLN A 88 1.79 -2.47 9.85
C GLN A 88 0.71 -1.60 9.19
N VAL A 89 -0.23 -1.08 9.98
CA VAL A 89 -1.26 -0.14 9.53
C VAL A 89 -0.59 1.09 8.92
N SER A 90 0.35 1.70 9.62
CA SER A 90 1.05 2.89 9.11
C SER A 90 1.79 2.61 7.79
N VAL A 91 2.47 1.47 7.66
CA VAL A 91 3.16 1.08 6.41
C VAL A 91 2.16 0.88 5.26
N ASN A 92 1.02 0.26 5.53
CA ASN A 92 -0.01 0.02 4.53
C ASN A 92 -0.63 1.34 4.05
N VAL A 93 -0.97 2.24 4.99
CA VAL A 93 -1.48 3.57 4.69
C VAL A 93 -0.49 4.35 3.83
N ASP A 94 0.79 4.40 4.24
CA ASP A 94 1.84 5.09 3.48
C ASP A 94 2.00 4.51 2.06
N SER A 95 1.87 3.19 1.92
CA SER A 95 1.96 2.51 0.62
C SER A 95 0.77 2.85 -0.28
N ILE A 96 -0.45 2.83 0.25
CA ILE A 96 -1.67 3.18 -0.49
C ILE A 96 -1.65 4.66 -0.89
N MET A 97 -1.38 5.57 0.05
CA MET A 97 -1.32 7.01 -0.22
C MET A 97 -0.28 7.39 -1.28
N LYS A 98 0.80 6.61 -1.41
CA LYS A 98 1.84 6.84 -2.44
C LYS A 98 1.56 6.13 -3.76
N SER A 99 0.63 5.18 -3.82
CA SER A 99 0.35 4.39 -5.03
C SER A 99 -1.00 4.72 -5.68
N VAL A 100 -1.96 5.18 -4.88
CA VAL A 100 -3.34 5.49 -5.28
C VAL A 100 -3.51 7.00 -5.38
N LYS A 101 -4.17 7.43 -6.44
CA LYS A 101 -4.58 8.81 -6.70
C LYS A 101 -6.01 9.09 -6.19
N GLY A 102 -6.87 8.07 -6.23
CA GLY A 102 -8.25 8.16 -5.75
C GLY A 102 -9.00 6.83 -5.87
N TRP A 103 -10.26 6.83 -5.44
CA TRP A 103 -11.17 5.70 -5.54
C TRP A 103 -12.60 6.15 -5.83
N ASN A 104 -13.51 5.20 -6.05
CA ASN A 104 -14.93 5.46 -6.28
C ASN A 104 -15.83 5.27 -5.03
N LEU A 105 -15.26 5.33 -3.82
CA LEU A 105 -16.06 5.27 -2.58
C LEU A 105 -16.78 6.61 -2.33
N ASP A 106 -17.84 6.56 -1.51
CA ASP A 106 -18.64 7.74 -1.14
C ASP A 106 -17.91 8.70 -0.18
N ILE A 107 -16.72 8.30 0.31
CA ILE A 107 -15.86 9.10 1.18
C ILE A 107 -14.64 9.61 0.40
N PRO A 108 -14.09 10.79 0.73
CA PRO A 108 -12.91 11.31 0.07
C PRO A 108 -11.71 10.38 0.23
N PHE A 109 -10.83 10.36 -0.78
CA PHE A 109 -9.55 9.68 -0.67
C PHE A 109 -8.56 10.58 0.07
N ASP A 110 -8.46 10.40 1.38
CA ASP A 110 -7.49 11.04 2.24
C ASP A 110 -6.89 10.05 3.24
N ARG A 111 -5.95 10.53 4.07
CA ARG A 111 -5.24 9.66 5.02
C ARG A 111 -6.18 9.02 6.05
N GLU A 112 -7.18 9.76 6.55
CA GLU A 112 -8.09 9.26 7.57
C GLU A 112 -8.97 8.15 7.00
N ALA A 113 -9.50 8.35 5.80
CA ALA A 113 -10.30 7.33 5.12
C ALA A 113 -9.47 6.08 4.75
N VAL A 114 -8.19 6.24 4.38
CA VAL A 114 -7.29 5.10 4.15
C VAL A 114 -6.94 4.38 5.44
N GLU A 115 -6.75 5.09 6.55
CA GLU A 115 -6.55 4.50 7.87
C GLU A 115 -7.78 3.67 8.28
N GLN A 116 -8.99 4.20 8.07
CA GLN A 116 -10.24 3.47 8.29
C GLN A 116 -10.31 2.20 7.42
N LEU A 117 -10.01 2.31 6.12
CA LEU A 117 -10.01 1.15 5.21
C LEU A 117 -9.04 0.06 5.69
N VAL A 118 -7.85 0.46 6.17
CA VAL A 118 -6.82 -0.48 6.61
C VAL A 118 -7.21 -1.19 7.91
N ASP A 119 -7.92 -0.51 8.81
CA ASP A 119 -8.42 -1.09 10.05
C ASP A 119 -9.64 -2.00 9.82
N GLU A 120 -10.61 -1.56 9.02
CA GLU A 120 -11.89 -2.26 8.84
C GLU A 120 -11.84 -3.39 7.80
N LEU A 121 -11.04 -3.23 6.73
CA LEU A 121 -11.06 -4.11 5.55
C LEU A 121 -9.65 -4.60 5.16
N PRO A 122 -9.02 -5.50 5.95
CA PRO A 122 -7.66 -5.98 5.69
C PRO A 122 -7.51 -6.69 4.33
N ALA A 123 -8.57 -7.36 3.85
CA ALA A 123 -8.58 -7.99 2.54
C ALA A 123 -8.51 -6.97 1.39
N ALA A 124 -9.13 -5.79 1.56
CA ALA A 124 -9.08 -4.70 0.57
C ALA A 124 -7.66 -4.15 0.44
N VAL A 125 -6.95 -3.97 1.55
CA VAL A 125 -5.56 -3.49 1.57
C VAL A 125 -4.65 -4.39 0.72
N ALA A 126 -4.71 -5.69 0.97
CA ALA A 126 -3.92 -6.67 0.24
C ALA A 126 -4.23 -6.61 -1.27
N ALA A 127 -5.52 -6.55 -1.62
CA ALA A 127 -5.97 -6.45 -3.01
C ALA A 127 -5.49 -5.16 -3.70
N ILE A 128 -5.52 -4.01 -3.01
CA ILE A 128 -5.06 -2.74 -3.57
C ILE A 128 -3.57 -2.79 -3.89
N ILE A 129 -2.75 -3.26 -2.93
CA ILE A 129 -1.30 -3.26 -3.05
C ILE A 129 -0.83 -4.29 -4.10
N SER A 130 -1.41 -5.50 -4.10
CA SER A 130 -1.06 -6.55 -5.08
C SER A 130 -1.45 -6.12 -6.49
N SER A 131 -2.67 -5.59 -6.65
CA SER A 131 -3.20 -5.11 -7.93
C SER A 131 -2.32 -4.04 -8.54
N TYR A 132 -1.79 -3.11 -7.73
CA TYR A 132 -0.85 -2.09 -8.17
C TYR A 132 0.47 -2.69 -8.65
N ARG A 133 1.07 -3.56 -7.83
CA ARG A 133 2.33 -4.24 -8.16
C ARG A 133 2.21 -4.99 -9.49
N GLU A 134 1.16 -5.78 -9.66
CA GLU A 134 0.92 -6.58 -10.87
C GLU A 134 0.68 -5.70 -12.10
N ALA A 135 -0.07 -4.59 -11.94
CA ALA A 135 -0.31 -3.67 -13.04
C ALA A 135 0.99 -3.03 -13.54
N ILE A 136 1.87 -2.60 -12.63
CA ILE A 136 3.12 -1.92 -12.99
C ILE A 136 4.21 -2.90 -13.47
N THR A 137 4.33 -4.06 -12.84
CA THR A 137 5.43 -5.00 -13.12
C THR A 137 5.13 -5.99 -14.23
N GLU A 138 3.85 -6.36 -14.40
CA GLU A 138 3.43 -7.42 -15.32
C GLU A 138 2.47 -6.91 -16.41
N GLY A 139 2.03 -5.65 -16.33
CA GLY A 139 1.04 -5.09 -17.25
C GLY A 139 -0.35 -5.73 -17.12
N ARG A 140 -0.61 -6.45 -16.02
CA ARG A 140 -1.89 -7.13 -15.78
C ARG A 140 -2.95 -6.14 -15.29
N LEU A 141 -3.77 -5.70 -16.25
CA LEU A 141 -4.92 -4.82 -16.01
C LEU A 141 -6.23 -5.58 -15.77
N GLY A 142 -6.27 -6.90 -15.99
CA GLY A 142 -7.45 -7.75 -15.74
C GLY A 142 -7.20 -8.75 -14.62
N ASN A 143 -8.26 -9.09 -13.88
CA ASN A 143 -8.22 -10.11 -12.83
C ASN A 143 -8.03 -11.51 -13.44
N SER A 144 -7.21 -12.34 -12.79
CA SER A 144 -7.20 -13.79 -13.02
C SER A 144 -8.30 -14.46 -12.20
#